data_AF-A0A2V2EX14-F1
#
_entry.id   AF-A0A2V2EX14-F1
#
_cell.length_a   1.000
_cell.length_b   1.000
_cell.length_c   1.000
_cell.angle_alpha   90.00
_cell.angle_beta   90.00
_cell.angle_gamma   90.00
#
_symmetry.space_group_name_H-M   'P 1'
#
loop_
_entity.id
_entity.type
_entity.pdbx_description
1 polymer ?
#
loop_
_entity_poly.entity_id
_entity_poly.type
_entity_poly.pdbx_seq_one_letter_code
_entity_poly.pdbx_strand_id
1 'polypeptide(L)'
;MIIDIIDLTDEQFADLNAVQMAMVRAAQTEKNDILAEAEEQKGEIFRRLLTNGTARSSYYDDRAEAIDEEAAAKVAAVKDDLLYQIAYDLDAGDGNEDGPYRYPENPNYNLSASQRFLVVRSYYMEITSDAEARLEAYAMDTLARSYLGEYYATLYDLLASYI
;
A
#
# COMPACT_ATOMS: atom_id res chain seq x y z
N MET A 1 3.59 -14.66 4.83
CA MET A 1 2.36 -13.85 4.66
C MET A 1 1.78 -14.21 3.31
N ILE A 2 0.53 -14.66 3.29
CA ILE A 2 -0.22 -14.91 2.05
C ILE A 2 -1.04 -13.64 1.79
N ILE A 3 -1.04 -13.14 0.55
CA ILE A 3 -1.81 -11.96 0.17
C ILE A 3 -3.04 -12.44 -0.60
N ASP A 4 -4.22 -12.14 -0.07
CA ASP A 4 -5.52 -12.61 -0.56
C ASP A 4 -6.64 -11.57 -0.30
N ILE A 5 -6.26 -10.30 -0.04
CA ILE A 5 -7.21 -9.17 0.05
C ILE A 5 -7.83 -8.84 -1.32
N ILE A 6 -7.07 -9.09 -2.40
CA ILE A 6 -7.48 -8.94 -3.80
C ILE A 6 -7.12 -10.21 -4.57
N ASP A 7 -8.01 -10.62 -5.47
CA ASP A 7 -7.73 -11.69 -6.42
C ASP A 7 -6.93 -11.10 -7.59
N LEU A 8 -5.61 -11.14 -7.47
CA LEU A 8 -4.69 -10.84 -8.56
C LEU A 8 -3.94 -12.12 -8.93
N THR A 9 -3.73 -12.34 -10.23
CA THR A 9 -2.82 -13.38 -10.69
C THR A 9 -1.36 -13.00 -10.33
N ASP A 10 -0.47 -13.99 -10.27
CA ASP A 10 0.96 -13.76 -10.00
C ASP A 10 1.60 -12.77 -11.00
N GLU A 11 1.12 -12.76 -12.25
CA GLU A 11 1.55 -11.81 -13.30
C GLU A 11 1.04 -10.38 -13.00
N GLN A 12 -0.22 -10.23 -12.60
CA GLN A 12 -0.79 -8.93 -12.22
C GLN A 12 -0.14 -8.35 -10.95
N PHE A 13 0.35 -9.22 -10.06
CA PHE A 13 1.14 -8.82 -8.90
C PHE A 13 2.53 -8.30 -9.28
N ALA A 14 3.15 -8.88 -10.32
CA ALA A 14 4.48 -8.46 -10.79
C ALA A 14 4.46 -7.11 -11.52
N ASP A 15 3.31 -6.72 -12.08
CA ASP A 15 3.11 -5.44 -12.76
C ASP A 15 2.84 -4.26 -11.80
N LEU A 16 2.59 -4.53 -10.51
CA LEU A 16 2.40 -3.48 -9.51
C LEU A 16 3.72 -2.76 -9.20
N ASN A 17 3.65 -1.43 -9.14
CA ASN A 17 4.80 -0.62 -8.71
C ASN A 17 5.06 -0.79 -7.19
N ALA A 18 6.23 -0.35 -6.70
CA ALA A 18 6.62 -0.51 -5.31
C ALA A 18 5.64 0.15 -4.29
N VAL A 19 4.95 1.23 -4.70
CA VAL A 19 3.95 1.92 -3.88
C VAL A 19 2.66 1.11 -3.80
N GLN A 20 2.16 0.63 -4.94
CA GLN A 20 0.97 -0.24 -5.02
C GLN A 20 1.20 -1.54 -4.24
N MET A 21 2.40 -2.12 -4.33
CA MET A 21 2.78 -3.29 -3.53
C MET A 21 2.77 -3.00 -2.03
N ALA A 22 3.22 -1.83 -1.59
CA ALA A 22 3.16 -1.42 -0.19
C ALA A 22 1.71 -1.23 0.29
N MET A 23 0.84 -0.64 -0.55
CA MET A 23 -0.59 -0.48 -0.27
C MET A 23 -1.27 -1.85 -0.09
N VAL A 24 -1.04 -2.78 -1.01
CA VAL A 24 -1.59 -4.15 -0.94
C VAL A 24 -1.12 -4.87 0.33
N ARG A 25 0.16 -4.73 0.72
CA ARG A 25 0.68 -5.32 1.97
C ARG A 25 0.06 -4.71 3.22
N ALA A 26 -0.15 -3.39 3.23
CA ALA A 26 -0.80 -2.71 4.35
C ALA A 26 -2.26 -3.19 4.50
N ALA A 27 -3.02 -3.19 3.41
CA ALA A 27 -4.40 -3.69 3.39
C ALA A 27 -4.50 -5.18 3.80
N GLN A 28 -3.53 -6.01 3.40
CA GLN A 28 -3.47 -7.40 3.85
C GLN A 28 -3.21 -7.51 5.35
N THR A 29 -2.34 -6.66 5.90
CA THR A 29 -2.06 -6.65 7.34
C THR A 29 -3.32 -6.27 8.11
N GLU A 30 -4.03 -5.24 7.65
CA GLU A 30 -5.30 -4.81 8.25
C GLU A 30 -6.38 -5.90 8.17
N LYS A 31 -6.51 -6.61 7.04
CA LYS A 31 -7.38 -7.80 6.94
C LYS A 31 -7.04 -8.85 7.99
N ASN A 32 -5.76 -9.16 8.15
CA ASN A 32 -5.32 -10.17 9.12
C ASN A 32 -5.64 -9.74 10.56
N ASP A 33 -5.46 -8.46 10.88
CA ASP A 33 -5.78 -7.91 12.19
C ASP A 33 -7.29 -7.97 12.47
N ILE A 34 -8.13 -7.60 11.50
CA ILE A 34 -9.60 -7.71 11.62
C ILE A 34 -10.03 -9.16 11.89
N LEU A 35 -9.46 -10.12 11.17
CA LEU A 35 -9.78 -11.54 11.37
C LEU A 35 -9.28 -12.07 12.72
N ALA A 36 -8.10 -11.62 13.17
CA ALA A 36 -7.57 -11.98 14.47
C ALA A 36 -8.45 -11.44 15.61
N GLU A 37 -8.90 -10.18 15.52
CA GLU A 37 -9.83 -9.57 16.48
C GLU A 37 -11.17 -10.33 16.51
N ALA A 38 -11.70 -10.72 15.35
CA ALA A 38 -12.93 -11.51 15.26
C ALA A 38 -12.80 -12.87 15.98
N GLU A 39 -11.70 -13.58 15.77
CA GLU A 39 -11.40 -14.84 16.47
C GLU A 39 -11.24 -14.65 17.98
N GLU A 40 -10.56 -13.59 18.41
CA GLU A 40 -10.42 -13.27 19.84
C GLU A 40 -11.78 -13.02 20.49
N GLN A 41 -12.64 -12.23 19.85
CA GLN A 41 -14.00 -11.94 20.34
C GLN A 41 -14.84 -13.21 20.46
N LYS A 42 -14.81 -14.09 19.44
CA LYS A 42 -15.49 -15.41 19.51
C LYS A 42 -14.98 -16.24 20.69
N GLY A 43 -13.65 -16.27 20.88
CA GLY A 43 -13.02 -16.96 22.00
C GLY A 43 -13.38 -16.39 23.38
N GLU A 44 -13.55 -15.07 23.52
CA GLU A 44 -14.06 -14.45 24.74
C GLU A 44 -15.50 -14.84 25.06
N ILE A 45 -16.38 -14.79 24.07
CA ILE A 45 -17.78 -15.17 24.23
C ILE A 45 -17.89 -16.63 24.64
N PHE A 46 -17.16 -17.51 23.96
CA PHE A 46 -17.12 -18.93 24.30
C PHE A 46 -16.70 -19.17 25.76
N ARG A 47 -15.61 -18.52 26.20
CA ARG A 47 -15.13 -18.62 27.59
C ARG A 47 -16.17 -18.12 28.60
N ARG A 48 -16.84 -16.99 28.32
CA ARG A 48 -17.91 -16.47 29.19
C ARG A 48 -19.10 -17.43 29.29
N LEU A 49 -19.53 -18.01 28.17
CA LEU A 49 -20.63 -18.99 28.14
C LEU A 49 -20.25 -20.28 28.89
N LEU A 50 -19.00 -20.71 28.78
CA LEU A 50 -18.48 -21.87 29.53
C LEU A 50 -18.51 -21.60 31.05
N THR A 51 -18.03 -20.44 31.49
CA THR A 51 -18.07 -20.03 32.91
C THR A 51 -19.50 -19.96 33.45
N ASN A 52 -20.45 -19.50 32.62
CA ASN A 52 -21.86 -19.39 32.99
C ASN A 52 -22.66 -20.70 32.81
N GLY A 53 -22.02 -21.80 32.40
CA GLY A 53 -22.69 -23.09 32.17
C GLY A 53 -23.68 -23.11 31.01
N THR A 54 -23.62 -22.13 30.10
CA THR A 54 -24.57 -21.92 28.98
C THR A 54 -23.93 -22.15 27.61
N ALA A 55 -22.76 -22.78 27.55
CA ALA A 55 -22.01 -23.05 26.33
C ALA A 55 -22.74 -23.92 25.27
N ARG A 56 -23.84 -24.58 25.64
CA ARG A 56 -24.69 -25.37 24.71
C ARG A 56 -25.88 -24.60 24.15
N SER A 57 -25.97 -23.29 24.41
CA SER A 57 -27.03 -22.44 23.85
C SER A 57 -26.71 -22.05 22.40
N SER A 58 -27.74 -21.84 21.58
CA SER A 58 -27.59 -21.31 20.20
C SER A 58 -26.99 -19.91 20.17
N TYR A 59 -26.99 -19.21 21.31
CA TYR A 59 -26.45 -17.86 21.46
C TYR A 59 -24.99 -17.74 21.02
N TYR A 60 -24.17 -18.78 21.20
CA TYR A 60 -22.80 -18.76 20.71
C TYR A 60 -22.78 -18.70 19.18
N ASP A 61 -23.54 -19.58 18.52
CA ASP A 61 -23.58 -19.69 17.07
C ASP A 61 -24.14 -18.40 16.45
N ASP A 62 -25.26 -17.88 16.98
CA ASP A 62 -25.88 -16.63 16.54
C ASP A 62 -24.90 -15.44 16.65
N ARG A 63 -24.12 -15.39 17.74
CA ARG A 63 -23.17 -14.29 17.96
C ARG A 63 -21.90 -14.44 17.14
N ALA A 64 -21.42 -15.68 16.94
CA ALA A 64 -20.27 -15.97 16.10
C ALA A 64 -20.55 -15.59 14.64
N GLU A 65 -21.73 -15.95 14.11
CA GLU A 65 -22.19 -15.56 12.78
C GLU A 65 -22.20 -14.03 12.62
N ALA A 66 -22.78 -13.30 13.58
CA ALA A 66 -22.79 -11.84 13.55
C ALA A 66 -21.38 -11.21 13.59
N ILE A 67 -20.42 -11.83 14.28
CA ILE A 67 -19.03 -11.36 14.31
C ILE A 67 -18.36 -11.60 12.96
N ASP A 68 -18.59 -12.77 12.36
CA ASP A 68 -18.04 -13.12 11.05
C ASP A 68 -18.62 -12.21 9.95
N GLU A 69 -19.91 -11.86 10.00
CA GLU A 69 -20.54 -10.89 9.11
C GLU A 69 -19.93 -9.48 9.26
N GLU A 70 -19.71 -9.03 10.49
CA GLU A 70 -19.08 -7.73 10.76
C GLU A 70 -17.64 -7.69 10.25
N ALA A 71 -16.87 -8.75 10.49
CA ALA A 71 -15.50 -8.88 9.98
C ALA A 71 -15.48 -8.89 8.45
N ALA A 72 -16.40 -9.63 7.80
CA ALA A 72 -16.51 -9.65 6.35
C ALA A 72 -16.84 -8.27 5.77
N ALA A 73 -17.73 -7.51 6.40
CA ALA A 73 -18.06 -6.15 5.99
C ALA A 73 -16.86 -5.19 6.11
N LYS A 74 -16.07 -5.31 7.20
CA LYS A 74 -14.84 -4.52 7.37
C LYS A 74 -13.78 -4.88 6.32
N VAL A 75 -13.56 -6.17 6.08
CA VAL A 75 -12.63 -6.63 5.04
C VAL A 75 -13.06 -6.16 3.65
N ALA A 76 -14.35 -6.16 3.35
CA ALA A 76 -14.88 -5.63 2.10
C ALA A 76 -14.60 -4.12 1.96
N ALA A 77 -14.78 -3.35 3.03
CA ALA A 77 -14.44 -1.92 3.02
C ALA A 77 -12.95 -1.66 2.78
N VAL A 78 -12.05 -2.44 3.42
CA VAL A 78 -10.60 -2.37 3.18
C VAL A 78 -10.26 -2.71 1.73
N LYS A 79 -10.92 -3.73 1.16
CA LYS A 79 -10.74 -4.11 -0.24
C LYS A 79 -11.20 -2.99 -1.18
N ASP A 80 -12.37 -2.40 -0.94
CA ASP A 80 -12.90 -1.33 -1.79
C ASP A 80 -12.04 -0.07 -1.72
N ASP A 81 -11.53 0.29 -0.53
CA ASP A 81 -10.60 1.41 -0.36
C ASP A 81 -9.27 1.15 -1.09
N LEU A 82 -8.72 -0.06 -0.98
CA LEU A 82 -7.52 -0.45 -1.72
C LEU A 82 -7.73 -0.36 -3.24
N LEU A 83 -8.86 -0.88 -3.75
CA LEU A 83 -9.19 -0.81 -5.17
C LEU A 83 -9.34 0.63 -5.63
N TYR A 84 -9.97 1.48 -4.83
CA TYR A 84 -10.09 2.90 -5.11
C TYR A 84 -8.73 3.61 -5.12
N GLN A 85 -7.86 3.33 -4.16
CA GLN A 85 -6.51 3.90 -4.10
C GLN A 85 -5.65 3.46 -5.28
N ILE A 86 -5.69 2.17 -5.63
CA ILE A 86 -4.98 1.64 -6.81
C ILE A 86 -5.54 2.28 -8.09
N ALA A 87 -6.87 2.37 -8.23
CA ALA A 87 -7.51 2.99 -9.39
C ALA A 87 -7.17 4.48 -9.49
N TYR A 88 -7.15 5.22 -8.38
CA TYR A 88 -6.78 6.63 -8.35
C TYR A 88 -5.29 6.85 -8.63
N ASP A 89 -4.42 5.97 -8.17
CA ASP A 89 -2.99 5.96 -8.52
C ASP A 89 -2.79 5.67 -10.03
N LEU A 90 -3.62 4.78 -10.60
CA LEU A 90 -3.70 4.52 -12.04
C LEU A 90 -4.26 5.70 -12.85
N ASP A 91 -5.26 6.41 -12.33
CA ASP A 91 -5.93 7.56 -12.98
C ASP A 91 -5.07 8.83 -12.87
N ALA A 92 -4.25 8.94 -11.82
CA ALA A 92 -3.11 9.86 -11.79
C ALA A 92 -2.03 9.51 -12.84
N GLY A 93 -2.18 8.38 -13.54
CA GLY A 93 -1.33 7.84 -14.58
C GLY A 93 -1.92 7.90 -15.99
N ASP A 94 -2.94 8.74 -16.27
CA ASP A 94 -3.36 8.98 -17.65
C ASP A 94 -2.27 9.76 -18.38
N GLY A 95 -1.36 9.01 -19.00
CA GLY A 95 -0.19 9.51 -19.71
C GLY A 95 -0.54 10.48 -20.83
N ASN A 96 0.49 10.99 -21.49
CA ASN A 96 0.31 11.85 -22.66
C ASN A 96 0.42 11.03 -23.96
N GLU A 97 0.50 11.73 -25.09
CA GLU A 97 0.72 11.14 -26.41
C GLU A 97 2.01 10.31 -26.53
N ASP A 98 2.95 10.45 -25.59
CA ASP A 98 4.21 9.69 -25.53
C ASP A 98 4.10 8.39 -24.71
N GLY A 99 2.92 8.06 -24.16
CA GLY A 99 2.64 6.82 -23.43
C GLY A 99 2.34 7.05 -21.95
N PRO A 100 2.39 6.00 -21.10
CA PRO A 100 2.09 6.14 -19.68
C PRO A 100 3.12 7.03 -18.98
N TYR A 101 2.69 7.76 -17.96
CA TYR A 101 3.61 8.58 -17.18
C TYR A 101 4.61 7.71 -16.40
N ARG A 102 5.91 7.95 -16.61
CA ARG A 102 7.01 7.25 -15.96
C ARG A 102 8.21 8.17 -15.81
N TYR A 103 8.85 8.19 -14.65
CA TYR A 103 10.14 8.89 -14.53
C TYR A 103 11.28 7.92 -14.86
N PRO A 104 12.30 8.33 -15.65
CA PRO A 104 12.47 9.62 -16.32
C PRO A 104 11.85 9.72 -17.74
N GLU A 105 11.33 8.62 -18.30
CA GLU A 105 11.00 8.53 -19.73
C GLU A 105 9.81 9.40 -20.18
N ASN A 106 8.81 9.57 -19.32
CA ASN A 106 7.62 10.38 -19.54
C ASN A 106 7.10 11.01 -18.22
N PRO A 107 7.72 12.09 -17.73
CA PRO A 107 7.41 12.68 -16.42
C PRO A 107 6.02 13.33 -16.34
N ASN A 108 5.28 13.08 -15.25
CA ASN A 108 3.95 13.64 -15.02
C ASN A 108 3.98 15.00 -14.29
N TYR A 109 3.79 16.09 -15.02
CA TYR A 109 3.73 17.43 -14.44
C TYR A 109 2.38 17.79 -13.79
N ASN A 110 1.34 16.96 -13.93
CA ASN A 110 0.06 17.13 -13.22
C ASN A 110 0.15 16.68 -11.76
N LEU A 111 1.18 15.91 -11.39
CA LEU A 111 1.44 15.54 -10.01
C LEU A 111 1.80 16.77 -9.17
N SER A 112 1.31 16.78 -7.93
CA SER A 112 1.76 17.76 -6.93
C SER A 112 3.25 17.61 -6.65
N ALA A 113 3.88 18.67 -6.14
CA ALA A 113 5.33 18.67 -5.92
C ALA A 113 5.78 17.58 -4.92
N SER A 114 4.96 17.29 -3.92
CA SER A 114 5.20 16.20 -2.95
C SER A 114 5.07 14.81 -3.59
N GLN A 115 4.13 14.62 -4.52
CA GLN A 115 4.01 13.36 -5.27
C GLN A 115 5.20 13.15 -6.21
N ARG A 116 5.62 14.19 -6.95
CA ARG A 116 6.82 14.14 -7.80
C ARG A 116 8.08 13.78 -7.00
N PHE A 117 8.20 14.35 -5.80
CA PHE A 117 9.28 14.01 -4.87
C PHE A 117 9.33 12.52 -4.54
N LEU A 118 8.18 11.91 -4.22
CA LEU A 118 8.12 10.48 -3.92
C LEU A 118 8.48 9.62 -5.13
N VAL A 119 7.99 9.97 -6.33
CA VAL A 119 8.30 9.24 -7.57
C VAL A 119 9.81 9.25 -7.85
N VAL A 120 10.45 10.43 -7.82
CA VAL A 120 11.90 10.55 -8.07
C VAL A 120 12.71 9.85 -6.99
N ARG A 121 12.31 9.98 -5.71
CA ARG A 121 12.96 9.28 -4.60
C ARG A 121 12.92 7.76 -4.82
N SER A 122 11.75 7.20 -5.12
CA SER A 122 11.59 5.76 -5.32
C SER A 122 12.45 5.27 -6.48
N TYR A 123 12.47 5.99 -7.61
CA TYR A 123 13.33 5.69 -8.75
C TYR A 123 14.81 5.54 -8.32
N TYR A 124 15.37 6.53 -7.63
CA TYR A 124 16.77 6.48 -7.20
C TYR A 124 17.07 5.40 -6.16
N MET A 125 16.09 5.07 -5.31
CA MET A 125 16.22 3.98 -4.35
C MET A 125 16.20 2.60 -5.02
N GLU A 126 15.55 2.48 -6.19
CA GLU A 126 15.41 1.22 -6.93
C GLU A 126 16.57 0.95 -7.90
N ILE A 127 17.06 1.97 -8.61
CA ILE A 127 18.09 1.77 -9.65
C ILE A 127 19.45 1.32 -9.11
N THR A 128 19.76 1.62 -7.84
CA THR A 128 21.01 1.22 -7.21
C THR A 128 20.87 1.16 -5.69
N SER A 129 21.49 0.14 -5.08
CA SER A 129 21.59 0.00 -3.63
C SER A 129 22.76 0.79 -3.02
N ASP A 130 23.76 1.16 -3.82
CA ASP A 130 24.91 1.96 -3.40
C ASP A 130 24.54 3.43 -3.19
N ALA A 131 24.74 3.93 -1.98
CA ALA A 131 24.36 5.29 -1.59
C ALA A 131 25.20 6.38 -2.28
N GLU A 132 26.51 6.15 -2.48
CA GLU A 132 27.38 7.13 -3.14
C GLU A 132 27.04 7.22 -4.63
N ALA A 133 26.92 6.06 -5.30
CA ALA A 133 26.53 6.01 -6.71
C ALA A 133 25.13 6.58 -6.95
N ARG A 134 24.19 6.40 -6.01
CA ARG A 134 22.85 7.01 -6.08
C ARG A 134 22.91 8.52 -6.04
N LEU A 135 23.66 9.08 -5.08
CA LEU A 135 23.76 10.53 -4.93
C LEU A 135 24.44 11.14 -6.16
N GLU A 136 25.48 10.51 -6.70
CA GLU A 136 26.13 10.97 -7.92
C GLU A 136 25.18 10.95 -9.13
N ALA A 137 24.45 9.84 -9.33
CA ALA A 137 23.47 9.71 -10.41
C ALA A 137 22.35 10.77 -10.29
N TYR A 138 21.91 11.07 -9.07
CA TYR A 138 20.94 12.13 -8.82
C TYR A 138 21.51 13.53 -9.09
N ALA A 139 22.76 13.77 -8.67
CA ALA A 139 23.44 15.06 -8.85
C ALA A 139 23.62 15.44 -10.33
N MET A 140 23.75 14.45 -11.22
CA MET A 140 23.89 14.65 -12.65
C MET A 140 22.55 14.75 -13.40
N ASP A 141 21.42 14.51 -12.75
CA ASP A 141 20.12 14.48 -13.40
C ASP A 141 19.49 15.88 -13.52
N THR A 142 19.61 16.44 -14.72
CA THR A 142 19.02 17.73 -15.07
C THR A 142 17.49 17.70 -15.14
N LEU A 143 16.88 16.55 -15.45
CA LEU A 143 15.43 16.39 -15.45
C LEU A 143 14.92 16.48 -14.02
N ALA A 144 15.50 15.74 -13.06
CA ALA A 144 15.14 15.78 -11.65
C ALA A 144 15.14 17.22 -11.12
N ARG A 145 16.16 18.01 -11.51
CA ARG A 145 16.28 19.42 -11.10
C ARG A 145 15.13 20.28 -11.58
N SER A 146 14.71 20.11 -12.84
CA SER A 146 13.56 20.84 -13.40
C SER A 146 12.22 20.31 -12.87
N TYR A 147 12.14 18.99 -12.64
CA TYR A 147 10.91 18.29 -12.30
C TYR A 147 10.52 18.47 -10.83
N LEU A 148 11.49 18.56 -9.93
CA LEU A 148 11.29 18.77 -8.49
C LEU A 148 11.33 20.25 -8.07
N GLY A 149 12.01 21.10 -8.84
CA GLY A 149 12.17 22.52 -8.50
C GLY A 149 12.79 22.72 -7.12
N GLU A 150 12.08 23.40 -6.22
CA GLU A 150 12.55 23.69 -4.85
C GLU A 150 12.82 22.43 -4.03
N TYR A 151 12.10 21.33 -4.30
CA TYR A 151 12.27 20.07 -3.58
C TYR A 151 13.52 19.28 -4.00
N TYR A 152 14.22 19.71 -5.06
CA TYR A 152 15.43 19.05 -5.53
C TYR A 152 16.51 19.02 -4.44
N ALA A 153 16.72 20.15 -3.75
CA ALA A 153 17.70 20.26 -2.68
C ALA A 153 17.33 19.38 -1.48
N THR A 154 16.04 19.32 -1.13
CA THR A 154 15.55 18.46 -0.05
C THR A 154 15.80 16.99 -0.33
N LEU A 155 15.58 16.53 -1.57
CA LEU A 155 15.86 15.13 -1.92
C LEU A 155 17.37 14.87 -1.96
N TYR A 156 18.18 15.84 -2.40
CA TYR A 156 19.63 15.75 -2.34
C TYR A 156 20.12 15.50 -0.91
N ASP A 157 19.70 16.34 0.03
CA ASP A 157 20.08 16.23 1.44
C ASP A 157 19.62 14.90 2.05
N LEU A 158 18.40 14.45 1.68
CA LEU A 158 17.90 13.14 2.08
C LEU A 158 18.75 12.01 1.54
N LEU A 159 19.10 12.01 0.25
CA LEU A 159 19.94 10.96 -0.35
C LEU A 159 21.35 10.97 0.24
N ALA A 160 21.91 12.14 0.52
CA ALA A 160 23.21 12.29 1.16
C ALA A 160 23.24 11.79 2.61
N SER A 161 22.10 11.80 3.31
CA SER A 161 22.01 11.27 4.69
C SER A 161 22.20 9.76 4.80
N TYR A 162 22.17 9.04 3.67
CA TYR A 162 22.39 7.58 3.60
C TYR A 162 23.84 7.18 3.32
N ILE A 163 24.73 8.15 3.09
CA ILE A 163 26.19 7.94 2.95
C ILE A 163 26.81 7.89 4.35
#